data_AF-A0A0G1TTX8-F1
#
_entry.id   AF-A0A0G1TTX8-F1
#
_cell.length_a   1.000
_cell.length_b   1.000
_cell.length_c   1.000
_cell.angle_alpha   90.00
_cell.angle_beta   90.00
_cell.angle_gamma   90.00
#
_symmetry.space_group_name_H-M   'P 1'
#
loop_
_entity.id
_entity.type
_entity.pdbx_description
1 polymer ?
#
loop_
_entity_poly.entity_id
_entity_poly.type
_entity_poly.pdbx_seq_one_letter_code
_entity_poly.pdbx_strand_id
1 'polypeptide(L)' 'MAKKVVVIYGPPGSGKGTQANLLAWTKNFIHFDTGKFLEQVVNDP' A
#
# COMPACT_ATOMS: atom_id res chain seq x y z
N MET A 1 17.85 -10.09 -10.83
CA MET A 1 17.60 -8.76 -10.23
C MET A 1 17.13 -8.94 -8.80
N ALA A 2 17.53 -8.07 -7.87
CA ALA A 2 17.01 -8.07 -6.50
C ALA A 2 15.56 -7.56 -6.46
N LYS A 3 14.70 -8.21 -5.67
CA LYS A 3 13.35 -7.71 -5.40
C LYS A 3 13.42 -6.42 -4.60
N LYS A 4 12.62 -5.41 -4.98
CA LYS A 4 12.53 -4.12 -4.29
C LYS A 4 11.22 -4.04 -3.52
N VAL A 5 11.28 -3.50 -2.30
CA VAL A 5 10.11 -3.25 -1.45
C VAL A 5 10.15 -1.79 -1.01
N VAL A 6 9.00 -1.13 -1.03
CA VAL A 6 8.83 0.26 -0.62
C VAL A 6 7.76 0.30 0.46
N VAL A 7 8.08 0.90 1.61
CA VAL A 7 7.14 1.12 2.71
C VAL A 7 6.84 2.61 2.78
N ILE A 8 5.56 2.98 2.67
CA ILE A 8 5.09 4.37 2.74
C ILE A 8 4.33 4.56 4.05
N TYR A 9 4.80 5.48 4.89
CA TYR A 9 4.23 5.78 6.20
C TYR A 9 4.00 7.29 6.36
N GLY A 10 3.15 7.67 7.31
CA GLY A 10 2.73 9.06 7.52
C GLY A 10 1.33 9.17 8.14
N PRO A 11 0.93 10.38 8.60
CA PRO A 11 -0.35 10.59 9.28
C PRO A 11 -1.56 10.28 8.37
N PRO A 12 -2.77 10.11 8.95
CA PRO A 12 -4.00 10.03 8.16
C PRO A 12 -4.12 11.25 7.22
N GLY A 13 -4.60 11.03 6.00
CA GLY A 13 -4.71 12.09 4.99
C GLY A 13 -3.39 12.50 4.29
N SER A 14 -2.23 11.96 4.67
CA SER A 14 -0.93 12.35 4.06
C SER A 14 -0.68 11.85 2.62
N GLY A 15 -1.69 11.23 1.97
CA GLY A 15 -1.58 10.76 0.58
C GLY A 15 -0.83 9.43 0.38
N LYS A 16 -0.62 8.61 1.41
CA LYS A 16 0.11 7.32 1.31
C LYS A 16 -0.42 6.40 0.21
N GLY A 17 -1.73 6.15 0.20
CA GLY A 17 -2.38 5.30 -0.81
C GLY A 17 -2.27 5.87 -2.22
N THR A 18 -2.33 7.20 -2.37
CA THR A 18 -2.12 7.88 -3.65
C THR A 18 -0.71 7.64 -4.19
N GLN A 19 0.32 7.76 -3.35
CA GLN A 19 1.71 7.51 -3.74
C GLN A 19 1.95 6.02 -4.04
N ALA A 20 1.35 5.11 -3.27
CA ALA A 20 1.44 3.68 -3.54
C ALA A 20 0.79 3.29 -4.88
N ASN A 21 -0.38 3.84 -5.20
CA ASN A 21 -1.03 3.67 -6.50
C ASN A 21 -0.16 4.21 -7.64
N LEU A 22 0.46 5.39 -7.46
CA LEU A 22 1.34 5.97 -8.46
C LEU A 22 2.55 5.08 -8.75
N LEU A 23 3.18 4.50 -7.72
CA LEU A 23 4.27 3.54 -7.89
C LEU A 23 3.81 2.26 -8.59
N ALA A 24 2.63 1.76 -8.27
CA ALA A 24 2.07 0.59 -8.95
C ALA A 24 1.89 0.87 -10.45
N TRP A 25 1.29 2.01 -10.79
CA TRP A 25 0.99 2.38 -12.19
C TRP A 25 2.23 2.74 -13.00
N THR A 26 3.21 3.42 -12.39
CA THR A 26 4.34 3.99 -13.14
C THR A 26 5.62 3.18 -13.08
N LYS A 27 5.76 2.29 -12.09
CA LYS A 27 7.01 1.55 -11.80
C LYS A 27 6.82 0.04 -11.68
N ASN A 28 5.66 -0.49 -12.06
CA ASN A 28 5.35 -1.93 -12.03
C ASN A 28 5.47 -2.53 -10.62
N PHE A 29 5.08 -1.77 -9.60
CA PHE A 29 4.94 -2.27 -8.23
C PHE A 29 3.54 -2.85 -8.01
N ILE A 30 3.40 -3.66 -6.96
CA ILE A 30 2.10 -4.04 -6.42
C ILE A 30 1.83 -3.13 -5.23
N HIS A 31 0.65 -2.49 -5.22
CA HIS A 31 0.17 -1.77 -4.04
C HIS A 31 -0.48 -2.77 -3.08
N PHE A 32 0.17 -2.98 -1.93
CA PHE A 32 -0.38 -3.75 -0.82
C PHE A 32 -0.77 -2.81 0.33
N ASP A 33 -2.07 -2.65 0.54
CA ASP A 33 -2.64 -1.85 1.63
C ASP A 33 -2.86 -2.75 2.87
N THR A 34 -1.93 -2.66 3.82
CA THR A 34 -1.99 -3.45 5.06
C THR A 34 -3.19 -3.09 5.93
N GLY A 35 -3.63 -1.82 5.91
CA GLY A 35 -4.77 -1.37 6.70
C GLY A 35 -6.05 -2.03 6.23
N LYS A 36 -6.33 -1.94 4.91
CA LYS A 36 -7.48 -2.61 4.31
C LYS A 36 -7.45 -4.13 4.50
N PHE A 37 -6.28 -4.75 4.33
CA PHE A 37 -6.14 -6.19 4.53
C PHE A 37 -6.50 -6.60 5.97
N LEU A 38 -5.98 -5.89 6.97
CA LEU A 38 -6.30 -6.16 8.36
C LEU A 38 -7.77 -5.87 8.68
N GLU A 39 -8.34 -4.78 8.17
CA GLU A 39 -9.77 -4.46 8.32
C GLU A 39 -10.65 -5.58 7.74
N GLN A 40 -10.29 -6.12 6.58
CA GLN A 40 -10.99 -7.28 6.00
C GLN A 40 -10.88 -8.49 6.92
N VAL A 41 -9.66 -8.85 7.36
CA VAL A 41 -9.44 -10.01 8.24
C VAL A 41 -10.18 -9.90 9.58
N VAL A 42 -10.29 -8.69 10.15
CA VAL A 42 -10.96 -8.47 11.45
C VAL A 42 -12.48 -8.44 11.34
N ASN A 43 -13.03 -7.99 10.20
CA ASN A 43 -14.46 -7.85 10.00
C ASN A 43 -15.09 -8.99 9.18
N ASP A 44 -14.31 -9.98 8.75
CA ASP A 44 -14.80 -11.22 8.14
C ASP A 44 -15.32 -12.15 9.26
N PRO A 45 -16.64 -12.45 9.32
CA PRO A 45 -17.25 -13.22 10.41
C PRO A 45 -16.81 -14.69 10.47
#